data_AF-A0AAD8FFQ0-F1
#
_entry.id   AF-A0AAD8FFQ0-F1
#
_cell.length_a   1.000
_cell.length_b   1.000
_cell.length_c   1.000
_cell.angle_alpha   90.00
_cell.angle_beta   90.00
_cell.angle_gamma   90.00
#
_symmetry.space_group_name_H-M   'P 1'
#
loop_
_entity.id
_entity.type
_entity.pdbx_description
1 polymer ?
#
loop_
_entity_poly.entity_id
_entity_poly.type
_entity_poly.pdbx_seq_one_letter_code
_entity_poly.pdbx_strand_id
1 'polypeptide(L)'
;MGQVIRRLQEVGIRPQDFLGIPITDYARWDDRSITTAPEMNTIDRFPDLADLPPEISLEVLSHLDATDLCLASCVWSHLANDEFLWQGLCRSCWGSVTIYNRTRQDDFSFKQLFMLLDEASLTFNSDPFAGINYLTSKNILDDKPLEIAKFLHTTKRLWPSKKLEFVQKRPDVLERLVQLQNFQNQFLPNALRKFFKEVSAPRERGDTLTFMIENFSQRFCACNPKLGLSKDAVFVLCFSLIMLSVDLCSPHVKNKMSKREFIKNTCQAVSELSRDLAGHMYDNIYLAGHVAPKDFSNS
;
A
#
# COMPACT_ATOMS: atom_id res chain seq x y z
N MET A 1 29.01 0.01 10.90
CA MET A 1 29.51 0.26 9.53
C MET A 1 29.25 -0.91 8.59
N GLY A 2 29.77 -2.13 8.85
CA GLY A 2 29.65 -3.27 7.91
C GLY A 2 28.23 -3.72 7.54
N GLN A 3 27.27 -3.72 8.47
CA GLN A 3 25.86 -4.07 8.15
C GLN A 3 25.17 -3.05 7.24
N VAL A 4 25.39 -1.75 7.49
CA VAL A 4 24.82 -0.66 6.68
C VAL A 4 25.40 -0.67 5.27
N ILE A 5 26.72 -0.88 5.14
CA ILE A 5 27.37 -0.99 3.82
C ILE A 5 26.83 -2.20 3.03
N ARG A 6 26.63 -3.35 3.69
CA ARG A 6 26.04 -4.55 3.06
C ARG A 6 24.62 -4.28 2.55
N ARG A 7 23.81 -3.53 3.30
CA ARG A 7 22.46 -3.13 2.89
C ARG A 7 22.45 -2.16 1.71
N LEU A 8 23.35 -1.17 1.69
CA LEU A 8 23.52 -0.26 0.54
C LEU A 8 23.89 -1.05 -0.73
N GLN A 9 24.76 -2.06 -0.60
CA GLN A 9 25.12 -2.96 -1.70
C GLN A 9 23.91 -3.79 -2.20
N GLU A 10 23.05 -4.28 -1.30
CA GLU A 10 21.82 -5.01 -1.65
C GLU A 10 20.79 -4.14 -2.41
N VAL A 11 20.77 -2.83 -2.13
CA VAL A 11 19.91 -1.85 -2.83
C VAL A 11 20.53 -1.39 -4.17
N GLY A 12 21.71 -1.90 -4.52
CA GLY A 12 22.41 -1.63 -5.77
C GLY A 12 23.26 -0.35 -5.76
N ILE A 13 23.43 0.27 -4.60
CA ILE A 13 24.21 1.49 -4.40
C ILE A 13 25.66 1.10 -4.20
N ARG A 14 26.52 1.47 -5.14
CA ARG A 14 27.95 1.14 -5.12
C ARG A 14 28.76 2.39 -4.83
N PRO A 15 29.93 2.27 -4.14
CA PRO A 15 30.87 3.38 -3.97
C PRO A 15 31.20 4.11 -5.28
N GLN A 16 31.21 3.37 -6.38
CA GLN A 16 31.55 3.83 -7.72
C GLN A 16 30.53 4.83 -8.30
N ASP A 17 29.27 4.77 -7.85
CA ASP A 17 28.20 5.65 -8.34
C ASP A 17 28.41 7.12 -7.92
N PHE A 18 29.28 7.37 -6.92
CA PHE A 18 29.52 8.70 -6.33
C PHE A 18 30.95 9.21 -6.49
N LEU A 19 31.89 8.36 -6.93
CA LEU A 19 33.32 8.70 -7.03
C LEU A 19 33.78 9.09 -8.45
N GLY A 20 32.88 9.10 -9.44
CA GLY A 20 33.20 9.52 -10.82
C GLY A 20 34.24 8.64 -11.53
N ILE A 21 34.40 7.38 -11.09
CA ILE A 21 35.40 6.44 -11.62
C ILE A 21 34.82 5.73 -12.86
N PRO A 22 35.54 5.65 -14.00
CA PRO A 22 35.03 5.03 -15.22
C PRO A 22 34.71 3.53 -15.06
N ILE A 23 33.63 3.10 -15.72
CA ILE A 23 32.90 1.82 -15.61
C ILE A 23 33.70 0.58 -16.09
N THR A 24 35.00 0.70 -16.40
CA THR A 24 35.70 -0.32 -17.20
C THR A 24 36.26 -1.52 -16.44
N ASP A 25 36.33 -1.52 -15.11
CA ASP A 25 36.91 -2.64 -14.35
C ASP A 25 35.90 -3.32 -13.42
N TYR A 26 35.19 -4.31 -13.96
CA TYR A 26 34.34 -5.22 -13.18
C TYR A 26 34.93 -6.63 -13.15
N ALA A 27 35.39 -7.06 -11.97
CA ALA A 27 35.20 -8.43 -11.49
C ALA A 27 35.52 -8.55 -9.99
N ARG A 28 34.54 -9.05 -9.21
CA ARG A 28 34.62 -9.55 -7.82
C ARG A 28 34.73 -8.54 -6.68
N TRP A 29 33.58 -8.21 -6.09
CA TRP A 29 33.42 -8.18 -4.64
C TRP A 29 32.42 -9.25 -4.21
N ASP A 30 32.72 -10.51 -4.55
CA ASP A 30 32.01 -11.66 -4.01
C ASP A 30 32.84 -12.29 -2.88
N ASP A 31 32.20 -12.38 -1.72
CA ASP A 31 32.27 -13.46 -0.74
C ASP A 31 33.60 -14.26 -0.71
N ARG A 32 34.63 -13.73 -0.02
CA ARG A 32 35.80 -14.53 0.38
C ARG A 32 36.14 -14.28 1.85
N SER A 33 35.65 -15.22 2.66
CA SER A 33 36.30 -15.84 3.81
C SER A 33 37.27 -14.96 4.62
N ILE A 34 36.86 -14.72 5.88
CA ILE A 34 37.74 -14.37 6.99
C ILE A 34 38.86 -15.41 7.07
N THR A 35 40.03 -15.14 6.48
CA THR A 35 41.30 -15.75 6.90
C THR A 35 42.49 -15.02 6.28
N THR A 36 43.23 -14.33 7.15
CA THR A 36 44.67 -14.00 7.09
C THR A 36 45.23 -13.17 5.92
N ALA A 37 46.02 -12.17 6.33
CA ALA A 37 47.10 -11.47 5.60
C ALA A 37 46.74 -10.06 5.05
N PRO A 38 47.75 -9.18 4.85
CA PRO A 38 47.83 -7.85 5.47
C PRO A 38 47.57 -6.71 4.47
N GLU A 39 47.27 -5.52 4.97
CA GLU A 39 47.21 -4.25 4.23
C GLU A 39 46.29 -4.26 2.98
N MET A 40 44.98 -4.25 3.21
CA MET A 40 44.01 -3.81 2.18
C MET A 40 44.30 -2.34 1.83
N ASN A 41 44.66 -2.10 0.56
CA ASN A 41 44.77 -0.77 -0.03
C ASN A 41 43.49 0.04 0.25
N THR A 42 43.66 1.32 0.58
CA THR A 42 42.59 2.27 0.95
C THR A 42 41.55 2.54 -0.15
N ILE A 43 41.76 2.00 -1.36
CA ILE A 43 40.93 2.17 -2.55
C ILE A 43 39.72 1.21 -2.57
N ASP A 44 39.74 0.14 -1.76
CA ASP A 44 38.66 -0.89 -1.72
C ASP A 44 37.66 -0.71 -0.57
N ARG A 45 37.73 0.39 0.20
CA ARG A 45 36.78 0.67 1.28
C ARG A 45 35.69 1.63 0.82
N PHE A 46 34.44 1.33 1.18
CA PHE A 46 33.34 2.28 1.03
C PHE A 46 33.76 3.61 1.69
N PRO A 47 33.72 4.74 0.96
CA PRO A 47 34.20 6.03 1.46
C PRO A 47 33.41 6.43 2.71
N ASP A 48 34.09 7.07 3.67
CA ASP A 48 33.39 7.59 4.84
C ASP A 48 32.38 8.66 4.38
N LEU A 49 31.10 8.51 4.74
CA LEU A 49 30.06 9.45 4.36
C LEU A 49 30.29 10.85 4.96
N ALA A 50 31.09 10.97 6.03
CA ALA A 50 31.47 12.27 6.56
C ALA A 50 32.43 13.05 5.64
N ASP A 51 33.15 12.35 4.76
CA ASP A 51 34.12 12.95 3.84
C ASP A 51 33.50 13.36 2.49
N LEU A 52 32.25 12.96 2.24
CA LEU A 52 31.49 13.31 1.04
C LEU A 52 30.69 14.60 1.23
N PRO A 53 30.30 15.31 0.15
CA PRO A 53 29.35 16.41 0.24
C PRO A 53 28.06 15.96 0.92
N PRO A 54 27.47 16.78 1.82
CA PRO A 54 26.35 16.37 2.67
C PRO A 54 25.13 15.94 1.84
N GLU A 55 24.91 16.53 0.67
CA GLU A 55 23.82 16.16 -0.23
C GLU A 55 23.96 14.72 -0.72
N ILE A 56 25.18 14.29 -1.05
CA ILE A 56 25.48 12.93 -1.51
C ILE A 56 25.32 11.94 -0.36
N SER A 57 25.82 12.31 0.82
CA SER A 57 25.70 11.46 2.01
C SER A 57 24.25 11.25 2.43
N LEU A 58 23.43 12.30 2.39
CA LEU A 58 22.00 12.22 2.69
C LEU A 58 21.25 11.41 1.63
N GLU A 59 21.59 11.54 0.35
CA GLU A 59 20.99 10.72 -0.72
C GLU A 59 21.26 9.22 -0.48
N VAL A 60 22.51 8.86 -0.18
CA VAL A 60 22.88 7.47 0.15
C VAL A 60 22.09 6.96 1.35
N LEU A 61 22.00 7.75 2.42
CA LEU A 61 21.27 7.37 3.63
C LEU A 61 19.75 7.31 3.39
N SER A 62 19.20 8.03 2.41
CA SER A 62 17.75 8.04 2.13
C SER A 62 17.20 6.67 1.68
N HIS A 63 18.09 5.79 1.24
CA HIS A 63 17.77 4.42 0.84
C HIS A 63 17.72 3.43 2.01
N LEU A 64 18.12 3.84 3.21
CA LEU A 64 18.10 3.01 4.41
C LEU A 64 16.73 3.03 5.09
N ASP A 65 16.38 1.92 5.73
CA ASP A 65 15.21 1.89 6.61
C ASP A 65 15.52 2.50 7.98
N ALA A 66 14.49 2.64 8.83
CA ALA A 66 14.67 3.25 10.16
C ALA A 66 15.67 2.51 11.04
N THR A 67 15.78 1.19 10.91
CA THR A 67 16.70 0.37 11.72
C THR A 67 18.13 0.64 11.28
N ASP A 68 18.36 0.62 9.97
CA ASP A 68 19.66 0.89 9.37
C ASP A 68 20.09 2.34 9.62
N LEU A 69 19.17 3.30 9.62
CA LEU A 69 19.45 4.69 10.02
C LEU A 69 19.82 4.82 11.49
N CYS A 70 19.16 4.08 12.39
CA CYS A 70 19.56 4.06 13.79
C CYS A 70 20.98 3.49 13.95
N LEU A 71 21.32 2.42 13.22
CA LEU A 71 22.68 1.86 13.22
C LEU A 71 23.70 2.81 12.59
N ALA A 72 23.32 3.51 11.51
CA ALA A 72 24.14 4.53 10.87
C ALA A 72 24.42 5.70 11.81
N SER A 73 23.46 6.08 12.66
CA SER A 73 23.62 7.17 13.63
C SER A 73 24.68 6.92 14.70
N CYS A 74 25.07 5.66 14.93
CA CYS A 74 26.20 5.31 15.80
C CYS A 74 27.57 5.70 15.22
N VAL A 75 27.64 5.94 13.90
CA VAL A 75 28.88 6.31 13.19
C VAL A 75 28.76 7.70 12.57
N TRP A 76 27.65 7.97 11.90
CA TRP A 76 27.33 9.22 11.21
C TRP A 76 26.17 9.95 11.91
N SER A 77 26.38 10.33 13.17
CA SER A 77 25.33 10.88 14.03
C SER A 77 24.64 12.12 13.45
N HIS A 78 25.39 13.05 12.87
CA HIS A 78 24.86 14.30 12.30
C HIS A 78 24.12 14.08 10.96
N LEU A 79 24.51 13.07 10.17
CA LEU A 79 23.87 12.77 8.88
C LEU A 79 22.64 11.88 9.05
N ALA A 80 22.74 10.82 9.87
CA ALA A 80 21.66 9.85 10.03
C ALA A 80 20.53 10.33 10.96
N ASN A 81 20.74 11.39 11.75
CA ASN A 81 19.68 12.06 12.50
C ASN A 81 19.14 13.30 11.80
N ASP A 82 19.44 13.50 10.52
CA ASP A 82 18.93 14.63 9.75
C ASP A 82 17.39 14.65 9.67
N GLU A 83 16.79 15.81 9.91
CA GLU A 83 15.33 15.95 9.99
C GLU A 83 14.65 15.75 8.64
N PHE A 84 15.29 16.10 7.52
CA PHE A 84 14.71 15.89 6.19
C PHE A 84 14.71 14.42 5.80
N LEU A 85 15.77 13.69 6.19
CA LEU A 85 15.86 12.24 6.03
C LEU A 85 14.70 11.53 6.73
N TRP A 86 14.50 11.82 8.03
CA TRP A 86 13.41 11.24 8.81
C TRP A 86 12.03 11.71 8.34
N GLN A 87 11.91 12.96 7.86
CA GLN A 87 10.69 13.46 7.22
C GLN A 87 10.33 12.67 5.96
N GLY A 88 11.32 12.42 5.09
CA GLY A 88 11.15 11.61 3.88
C GLY A 88 10.71 10.19 4.21
N LEU A 89 11.35 9.57 5.19
CA LEU A 89 11.01 8.22 5.64
C LEU A 89 9.59 8.15 6.24
N CYS A 90 9.22 9.12 7.06
CA CYS A 90 7.88 9.27 7.62
C CYS A 90 6.83 9.34 6.50
N ARG A 91 7.00 10.26 5.54
CA ARG A 91 6.06 10.45 4.43
C ARG A 91 5.99 9.26 3.47
N SER A 92 7.07 8.49 3.35
CA SER A 92 7.11 7.26 2.56
C SER A 92 6.28 6.13 3.20
N CYS A 93 6.31 6.04 4.54
CA CYS A 93 5.59 5.02 5.31
C CYS A 93 4.12 5.41 5.61
N TRP A 94 3.89 6.68 5.95
CA TRP A 94 2.61 7.28 6.33
C TRP A 94 2.38 8.53 5.47
N GLY A 95 1.81 8.36 4.28
CA GLY A 95 1.71 9.47 3.32
C GLY A 95 0.83 10.63 3.78
N SER A 96 -0.14 10.40 4.66
CA SER A 96 -1.04 11.44 5.16
C SER A 96 -1.34 11.27 6.65
N VAL A 97 -0.85 12.21 7.45
CA VAL A 97 -1.23 12.44 8.85
C VAL A 97 -1.41 13.93 9.09
N THR A 98 -2.32 14.31 9.98
CA THR A 98 -2.71 15.71 10.17
C THR A 98 -1.56 16.56 10.71
N ILE A 99 -0.67 15.97 11.52
CA ILE A 99 0.50 16.68 12.07
C ILE A 99 1.43 17.27 11.00
N TYR A 100 1.46 16.72 9.78
CA TYR A 100 2.27 17.28 8.69
C TYR A 100 1.83 18.67 8.23
N ASN A 101 0.58 19.04 8.50
CA ASN A 101 0.01 20.33 8.12
C ASN A 101 -0.01 21.32 9.29
N ARG A 102 0.44 20.91 10.48
CA ARG A 102 0.46 21.77 11.67
C ARG A 102 1.78 22.55 11.74
N THR A 103 1.73 23.71 12.37
CA THR A 103 2.95 24.48 12.69
C THR A 103 3.83 23.65 13.60
N ARG A 104 5.12 23.55 13.25
CA ARG A 104 6.11 22.80 14.04
C ARG A 104 6.26 23.47 15.41
N GLN A 105 6.17 22.66 16.46
CA GLN A 105 6.55 23.08 17.81
C GLN A 105 8.08 23.00 17.94
N ASP A 106 8.66 23.77 18.86
CA ASP A 106 10.13 23.90 18.99
C ASP A 106 10.82 22.58 19.42
N ASP A 107 10.08 21.63 19.98
CA ASP A 107 10.55 20.31 20.44
C ASP A 107 10.27 19.16 19.44
N PHE A 108 9.73 19.47 18.25
CA PHE A 108 9.34 18.47 17.27
C PHE A 108 10.54 17.86 16.54
N SER A 109 10.64 16.52 16.55
CA SER A 109 11.59 15.77 15.71
C SER A 109 10.87 14.70 14.89
N PHE A 110 11.20 14.60 13.60
CA PHE A 110 10.68 13.56 12.71
C PHE A 110 11.12 12.16 13.13
N LYS A 111 12.29 12.01 13.76
CA LYS A 111 12.72 10.73 14.31
C LYS A 111 11.79 10.28 15.44
N GLN A 112 11.42 11.17 16.35
CA GLN A 112 10.46 10.87 17.40
C GLN A 112 9.07 10.59 16.84
N LEU A 113 8.61 11.39 15.86
CA LEU A 113 7.34 11.15 15.17
C LEU A 113 7.33 9.78 14.48
N PHE A 114 8.43 9.37 13.84
CA PHE A 114 8.55 8.05 13.23
C PHE A 114 8.29 6.95 14.26
N MET A 115 8.92 7.02 15.43
CA MET A 115 8.74 6.02 16.49
C MET A 115 7.29 5.94 16.96
N LEU A 116 6.63 7.10 17.16
CA LEU A 116 5.22 7.16 17.55
C LEU A 116 4.30 6.58 16.48
N LEU A 117 4.57 6.85 15.19
CA LEU A 117 3.80 6.33 14.06
C LEU A 117 3.99 4.82 13.88
N ASP A 118 5.19 4.31 14.12
CA ASP A 118 5.50 2.88 14.05
C ASP A 118 4.78 2.12 15.18
N GLU A 119 4.89 2.60 16.42
CA GLU A 119 4.15 2.07 17.57
C GLU A 119 2.63 2.10 17.33
N ALA A 120 2.11 3.20 16.79
CA ALA A 120 0.69 3.32 16.46
C ALA A 120 0.25 2.30 15.40
N SER A 121 1.10 2.05 14.39
CA SER A 121 0.82 1.09 13.32
C SER A 121 0.80 -0.35 13.84
N LEU A 122 1.74 -0.69 14.72
CA LEU A 122 1.78 -1.98 15.41
C LEU A 122 0.55 -2.16 16.31
N THR A 123 0.18 -1.11 17.04
CA THR A 123 -1.02 -1.08 17.88
C THR A 123 -2.28 -1.27 17.03
N PHE A 124 -2.41 -0.55 15.91
CA PHE A 124 -3.52 -0.68 14.97
C PHE A 124 -3.67 -2.10 14.43
N ASN A 125 -2.55 -2.75 14.11
CA ASN A 125 -2.55 -4.12 13.61
C ASN A 125 -3.02 -5.14 14.67
N SER A 126 -2.94 -4.79 15.95
CA SER A 126 -3.50 -5.58 17.05
C SER A 126 -4.97 -5.21 17.32
N ASP A 127 -5.22 -3.94 17.63
CA ASP A 127 -6.54 -3.33 17.83
C ASP A 127 -6.62 -2.00 17.03
N PRO A 128 -7.45 -1.95 15.96
CA PRO A 128 -7.58 -0.77 15.12
C PRO A 128 -8.07 0.48 15.86
N PHE A 129 -8.96 0.31 16.84
CA PHE A 129 -9.52 1.44 17.60
C PHE A 129 -8.49 1.99 18.57
N ALA A 130 -7.75 1.12 19.25
CA ALA A 130 -6.65 1.54 20.11
C ALA A 130 -5.56 2.30 19.32
N GLY A 131 -5.21 1.82 18.12
CA GLY A 131 -4.21 2.48 17.26
C GLY A 131 -4.63 3.88 16.82
N ILE A 132 -5.87 4.07 16.38
CA ILE A 132 -6.39 5.40 16.01
C ILE A 132 -6.50 6.31 17.25
N ASN A 133 -7.01 5.79 18.37
CA ASN A 133 -7.10 6.55 19.62
C ASN A 133 -5.72 7.01 20.12
N TYR A 134 -4.70 6.16 19.99
CA TYR A 134 -3.32 6.51 20.31
C TYR A 134 -2.85 7.71 19.48
N LEU A 135 -3.05 7.68 18.15
CA LEU A 135 -2.70 8.79 17.26
C LEU A 135 -3.44 10.09 17.59
N THR A 136 -4.73 9.98 17.90
CA THR A 136 -5.56 11.14 18.29
C THR A 136 -5.10 11.72 19.63
N SER A 137 -4.82 10.88 20.63
CA SER A 137 -4.36 11.32 21.96
C SER A 137 -3.01 12.04 21.90
N LYS A 138 -2.13 11.62 20.99
CA LYS A 138 -0.83 12.24 20.73
C LYS A 138 -0.90 13.42 19.77
N ASN A 139 -2.11 13.84 19.37
CA ASN A 139 -2.30 14.96 18.45
C ASN A 139 -1.63 14.77 17.06
N ILE A 140 -1.41 13.52 16.65
CA ILE A 140 -0.78 13.16 15.38
C ILE A 140 -1.81 13.14 14.24
N LEU A 141 -3.00 12.62 14.55
CA LEU A 141 -4.13 12.47 13.62
C LEU A 141 -5.39 13.09 14.22
N ASP A 142 -6.13 13.85 13.44
CA ASP A 142 -7.46 14.33 13.87
C ASP A 142 -8.48 13.19 13.79
N ASP A 143 -9.40 13.12 14.76
CA ASP A 143 -10.60 12.26 14.68
C ASP A 143 -11.65 12.85 13.73
N LYS A 144 -11.25 13.06 12.48
CA LYS A 144 -12.11 13.47 11.37
C LYS A 144 -12.16 12.33 10.36
N PRO A 145 -13.35 11.97 9.83
CA PRO A 145 -13.49 10.81 8.95
C PRO A 145 -12.58 10.89 7.71
N LEU A 146 -12.40 12.08 7.16
CA LEU A 146 -11.53 12.31 6.01
C LEU A 146 -10.04 12.12 6.34
N GLU A 147 -9.58 12.59 7.50
CA GLU A 147 -8.17 12.48 7.90
C GLU A 147 -7.81 11.04 8.21
N ILE A 148 -8.71 10.33 8.91
CA ILE A 148 -8.57 8.89 9.16
C ILE A 148 -8.58 8.12 7.83
N ALA A 149 -9.49 8.43 6.91
CA ALA A 149 -9.54 7.78 5.60
C ALA A 149 -8.25 7.98 4.80
N LYS A 150 -7.68 9.19 4.78
CA LYS A 150 -6.39 9.46 4.12
C LYS A 150 -5.25 8.68 4.78
N PHE A 151 -5.23 8.61 6.11
CA PHE A 151 -4.25 7.82 6.84
C PHE A 151 -4.34 6.33 6.46
N LEU A 152 -5.55 5.75 6.48
CA LEU A 152 -5.78 4.35 6.11
C LEU A 152 -5.41 4.07 4.64
N HIS A 153 -5.70 5.00 3.72
CA HIS A 153 -5.38 4.86 2.29
C HIS A 153 -3.87 4.89 2.02
N THR A 154 -3.17 5.84 2.63
CA THR A 154 -1.75 6.13 2.33
C THR A 154 -0.77 5.27 3.12
N THR A 155 -1.19 4.69 4.26
CA THR A 155 -0.30 3.91 5.11
C THR A 155 -0.14 2.48 4.61
N LYS A 156 1.09 2.11 4.26
CA LYS A 156 1.46 0.79 3.73
C LYS A 156 1.66 -0.28 4.81
N ARG A 157 1.90 0.14 6.06
CA ARG A 157 2.22 -0.74 7.20
C ARG A 157 1.00 -1.37 7.89
N LEU A 158 -0.22 -0.98 7.51
CA LEU A 158 -1.46 -1.46 8.14
C LEU A 158 -2.00 -2.71 7.44
N TRP A 159 -2.44 -3.69 8.23
CA TRP A 159 -3.03 -4.91 7.70
C TRP A 159 -4.43 -4.69 7.12
N PRO A 160 -4.72 -5.14 5.87
CA PRO A 160 -6.03 -4.97 5.25
C PRO A 160 -7.20 -5.52 6.08
N SER A 161 -7.01 -6.66 6.77
CA SER A 161 -8.01 -7.24 7.67
C SER A 161 -8.36 -6.31 8.85
N LYS A 162 -7.37 -5.57 9.37
CA LYS A 162 -7.55 -4.62 10.46
C LYS A 162 -8.16 -3.31 9.99
N LYS A 163 -7.85 -2.88 8.77
CA LYS A 163 -8.59 -1.80 8.09
C LYS A 163 -10.07 -2.15 7.96
N LEU A 164 -10.38 -3.37 7.50
CA LEU A 164 -11.75 -3.88 7.37
C LEU A 164 -12.52 -3.83 8.69
N GLU A 165 -11.93 -4.38 9.76
CA GLU A 165 -12.51 -4.41 11.11
C GLU A 165 -12.86 -3.00 11.61
N PHE A 166 -12.01 -2.01 11.33
CA PHE A 166 -12.24 -0.63 11.70
C PHE A 166 -13.38 0.02 10.90
N VAL A 167 -13.32 -0.05 9.56
CA VAL A 167 -14.31 0.59 8.69
C VAL A 167 -15.70 -0.05 8.81
N GLN A 168 -15.77 -1.31 9.24
CA GLN A 168 -17.02 -1.99 9.57
C GLN A 168 -17.81 -1.30 10.69
N LYS A 169 -17.13 -0.74 11.70
CA LYS A 169 -17.79 0.00 12.79
C LYS A 169 -17.81 1.52 12.56
N ARG A 170 -17.14 2.01 11.52
CA ARG A 170 -17.03 3.43 11.14
C ARG A 170 -17.40 3.63 9.65
N PRO A 171 -18.71 3.53 9.30
CA PRO A 171 -19.17 3.67 7.92
C PRO A 171 -18.90 5.07 7.33
N ASP A 172 -18.83 6.09 8.18
CA ASP A 172 -18.41 7.45 7.85
C ASP A 172 -16.99 7.50 7.28
N VAL A 173 -16.08 6.70 7.84
CA VAL A 173 -14.68 6.57 7.35
C VAL A 173 -14.65 5.77 6.05
N LEU A 174 -15.45 4.72 5.93
CA LEU A 174 -15.54 3.91 4.71
C LEU A 174 -15.95 4.73 3.49
N GLU A 175 -16.98 5.56 3.61
CA GLU A 175 -17.44 6.44 2.53
C GLU A 175 -16.29 7.33 2.04
N ARG A 176 -15.57 7.98 2.97
CA ARG A 176 -14.42 8.82 2.64
C ARG A 176 -13.27 8.03 2.04
N LEU A 177 -13.02 6.82 2.52
CA LEU A 177 -11.98 5.94 1.99
C LEU A 177 -12.25 5.57 0.53
N VAL A 178 -13.50 5.20 0.20
CA VAL A 178 -13.91 4.92 -1.18
C VAL A 178 -13.79 6.17 -2.06
N GLN A 179 -14.17 7.34 -1.54
CA GLN A 179 -14.03 8.62 -2.25
C GLN A 179 -12.58 8.99 -2.61
N LEU A 180 -11.59 8.52 -1.85
CA LEU A 180 -10.17 8.77 -2.13
C LEU A 180 -9.65 7.90 -3.30
N GLN A 181 -10.30 6.79 -3.60
CA GLN A 181 -9.86 5.90 -4.67
C GLN A 181 -10.18 6.48 -6.05
N ASN A 182 -9.24 6.30 -6.98
CA ASN A 182 -9.42 6.65 -8.38
C ASN A 182 -9.64 5.39 -9.23
N PHE A 183 -10.79 5.34 -9.91
CA PHE A 183 -11.22 4.28 -10.84
C PHE A 183 -11.40 4.78 -12.28
N GLN A 184 -10.90 5.97 -12.61
CA GLN A 184 -10.97 6.50 -13.98
C GLN A 184 -10.30 5.55 -14.97
N ASN A 185 -10.98 5.33 -16.10
CA ASN A 185 -10.52 4.47 -17.19
C ASN A 185 -10.22 3.02 -16.76
N GLN A 186 -10.73 2.58 -15.60
CA GLN A 186 -10.58 1.21 -15.14
C GLN A 186 -11.77 0.36 -15.57
N PHE A 187 -11.48 -0.84 -16.04
CA PHE A 187 -12.51 -1.84 -16.30
C PHE A 187 -13.14 -2.31 -14.98
N LEU A 188 -14.46 -2.47 -14.92
CA LEU A 188 -15.19 -2.70 -13.68
C LEU A 188 -14.65 -3.88 -12.84
N PRO A 189 -14.43 -5.09 -13.39
CA PRO A 189 -13.80 -6.19 -12.65
C PRO A 189 -12.41 -5.86 -12.08
N ASN A 190 -11.60 -5.07 -12.79
CA ASN A 190 -10.26 -4.66 -12.33
C ASN A 190 -10.36 -3.63 -11.20
N ALA A 191 -11.27 -2.67 -11.31
CA ALA A 191 -11.55 -1.69 -10.28
C ALA A 191 -12.06 -2.37 -8.99
N LEU A 192 -12.94 -3.36 -9.14
CA LEU A 192 -13.48 -4.13 -8.02
C LEU A 192 -12.38 -4.96 -7.32
N ARG A 193 -11.47 -5.58 -8.07
CA ARG A 193 -10.28 -6.24 -7.50
C ARG A 193 -9.38 -5.26 -6.75
N LYS A 194 -9.12 -4.09 -7.33
CA LYS A 194 -8.31 -3.05 -6.70
C LYS A 194 -8.94 -2.60 -5.38
N PHE A 195 -10.26 -2.42 -5.36
CA PHE A 195 -11.00 -2.05 -4.16
C PHE A 195 -10.84 -3.09 -3.04
N PHE A 196 -11.12 -4.37 -3.32
CA PHE A 196 -11.00 -5.44 -2.33
C PHE A 196 -9.56 -5.76 -1.94
N LYS A 197 -8.57 -5.45 -2.78
CA LYS A 197 -7.16 -5.58 -2.39
C LYS A 197 -6.77 -4.60 -1.29
N GLU A 198 -7.40 -3.42 -1.23
CA GLU A 198 -7.07 -2.39 -0.27
C GLU A 198 -7.82 -2.54 1.07
N VAL A 199 -9.14 -2.79 0.99
CA VAL A 199 -10.03 -2.79 2.16
C VAL A 199 -10.34 -4.21 2.66
N SER A 200 -9.97 -5.25 1.90
CA SER A 200 -10.44 -6.63 2.07
C SER A 200 -11.96 -6.75 1.94
N ALA A 201 -12.43 -7.92 1.50
CA ALA A 201 -13.86 -8.18 1.49
C ALA A 201 -14.32 -8.73 2.86
N PRO A 202 -15.52 -8.36 3.34
CA PRO A 202 -16.14 -9.01 4.49
C PRO A 202 -16.25 -10.53 4.29
N ARG A 203 -16.00 -11.29 5.36
CA ARG A 203 -16.18 -12.75 5.37
C ARG A 203 -17.63 -13.16 5.18
N GLU A 204 -18.54 -12.43 5.83
CA GLU A 204 -19.97 -12.65 5.73
C GLU A 204 -20.56 -11.81 4.59
N ARG A 205 -21.40 -12.44 3.76
CA ARG A 205 -22.24 -11.74 2.78
C ARG A 205 -23.39 -11.06 3.53
N GLY A 206 -23.07 -9.98 4.23
CA GLY A 206 -24.01 -9.20 5.04
C GLY A 206 -24.09 -7.74 4.62
N ASP A 207 -24.74 -6.93 5.46
CA ASP A 207 -25.02 -5.51 5.21
C ASP A 207 -23.75 -4.69 4.92
N THR A 208 -22.61 -5.04 5.51
CA THR A 208 -21.32 -4.38 5.24
C THR A 208 -20.91 -4.52 3.77
N LEU A 209 -21.01 -5.71 3.19
CA LEU A 209 -20.62 -5.92 1.79
C LEU A 209 -21.52 -5.09 0.87
N THR A 210 -22.83 -5.10 1.15
CA THR A 210 -23.81 -4.28 0.42
C THR A 210 -23.44 -2.80 0.49
N PHE A 211 -23.18 -2.28 1.68
CA PHE A 211 -22.79 -0.88 1.88
C PHE A 211 -21.47 -0.53 1.17
N MET A 212 -20.48 -1.42 1.18
CA MET A 212 -19.22 -1.25 0.45
C MET A 212 -19.45 -1.18 -1.06
N ILE A 213 -20.25 -2.10 -1.61
CA ILE A 213 -20.54 -2.14 -3.05
C ILE A 213 -21.39 -0.94 -3.48
N GLU A 214 -22.30 -0.45 -2.64
CA GLU A 214 -23.08 0.77 -2.91
C GLU A 214 -22.16 2.00 -3.05
N ASN A 215 -21.29 2.24 -2.07
CA ASN A 215 -20.31 3.31 -2.10
C ASN A 215 -19.35 3.18 -3.30
N PHE A 216 -18.87 1.96 -3.56
CA PHE A 216 -18.01 1.67 -4.70
C PHE A 216 -18.70 2.00 -6.02
N SER A 217 -19.97 1.61 -6.19
CA SER A 217 -20.74 1.81 -7.41
C SER A 217 -20.95 3.30 -7.69
N GLN A 218 -21.32 4.07 -6.65
CA GLN A 218 -21.44 5.53 -6.74
C GLN A 218 -20.11 6.16 -7.16
N ARG A 219 -19.00 5.76 -6.54
CA ARG A 219 -17.67 6.28 -6.87
C ARG A 219 -17.21 5.89 -8.27
N PHE A 220 -17.48 4.65 -8.70
CA PHE A 220 -17.10 4.15 -10.01
C PHE A 220 -17.82 4.91 -11.13
N CYS A 221 -19.12 5.15 -10.99
CA CYS A 221 -19.88 5.98 -11.93
C CYS A 221 -19.39 7.44 -11.94
N ALA A 222 -19.11 8.03 -10.77
CA ALA A 222 -18.56 9.39 -10.68
C ALA A 222 -17.18 9.51 -11.36
N CYS A 223 -16.35 8.47 -11.32
CA CYS A 223 -15.07 8.42 -12.03
C CYS A 223 -15.24 8.18 -13.54
N ASN A 224 -16.33 7.55 -13.98
CA ASN A 224 -16.53 7.10 -15.36
C ASN A 224 -17.89 7.56 -15.92
N PRO A 225 -18.14 8.89 -16.03
CA PRO A 225 -19.45 9.42 -16.45
C PRO A 225 -19.83 9.04 -17.90
N LYS A 226 -18.85 8.66 -18.73
CA LYS A 226 -19.05 8.26 -20.13
C LYS A 226 -19.50 6.80 -20.30
N LEU A 227 -19.55 6.01 -19.22
CA LEU A 227 -19.86 4.59 -19.28
C LEU A 227 -21.34 4.32 -19.61
N GLY A 228 -22.23 5.27 -19.34
CA GLY A 228 -23.67 5.14 -19.61
C GLY A 228 -24.42 4.14 -18.72
N LEU A 229 -23.79 3.66 -17.64
CA LEU A 229 -24.42 2.78 -16.64
C LEU A 229 -24.85 3.60 -15.42
N SER A 230 -26.05 3.33 -14.94
CA SER A 230 -26.53 3.87 -13.67
C SER A 230 -25.77 3.28 -12.47
N LYS A 231 -25.82 3.96 -11.32
CA LYS A 231 -25.22 3.45 -10.08
C LYS A 231 -25.82 2.09 -9.67
N ASP A 232 -27.12 1.91 -9.92
CA ASP A 232 -27.86 0.69 -9.57
C ASP A 232 -27.48 -0.46 -10.52
N ALA A 233 -27.27 -0.16 -11.81
CA ALA A 233 -26.70 -1.10 -12.76
C ALA A 233 -25.31 -1.58 -12.32
N VAL A 234 -24.41 -0.66 -11.97
CA VAL A 234 -23.05 -1.03 -11.50
C VAL A 234 -23.10 -1.85 -10.22
N PHE A 235 -24.00 -1.52 -9.30
CA PHE A 235 -24.22 -2.29 -8.07
C PHE A 235 -24.62 -3.74 -8.37
N VAL A 236 -25.62 -3.96 -9.24
CA VAL A 236 -26.06 -5.31 -9.66
C VAL A 236 -24.94 -6.06 -10.38
N LEU A 237 -24.17 -5.37 -11.22
CA LEU A 237 -23.02 -5.97 -11.91
C LEU A 237 -21.93 -6.40 -10.93
N CYS A 238 -21.62 -5.61 -9.91
CA CYS A 238 -20.63 -5.99 -8.89
C CYS A 238 -21.01 -7.29 -8.20
N PHE A 239 -22.27 -7.44 -7.77
CA PHE A 239 -22.75 -8.70 -7.19
C PHE A 239 -22.71 -9.86 -8.19
N SER A 240 -23.08 -9.61 -9.45
CA SER A 240 -23.00 -10.61 -10.51
C SER A 240 -21.56 -11.10 -10.71
N LEU A 241 -20.58 -10.19 -10.66
CA LEU A 241 -19.15 -10.52 -10.78
C LEU A 241 -18.63 -11.31 -9.58
N ILE A 242 -19.05 -10.95 -8.35
CA ILE A 242 -18.69 -11.68 -7.12
C ILE A 242 -19.29 -13.09 -7.15
N MET A 243 -20.55 -13.24 -7.56
CA MET A 243 -21.20 -14.54 -7.68
C MET A 243 -20.52 -15.39 -8.75
N LEU A 244 -20.20 -14.81 -9.92
CA LEU A 244 -19.46 -15.49 -10.97
C LEU A 244 -18.07 -15.93 -10.49
N SER A 245 -17.35 -15.09 -9.74
CA SER A 245 -16.03 -15.46 -9.26
C SER A 245 -16.08 -16.63 -8.27
N VAL A 246 -17.08 -16.65 -7.38
CA VAL A 246 -17.28 -17.77 -6.46
C VAL A 246 -17.67 -19.03 -7.23
N ASP A 247 -18.57 -18.91 -8.20
CA ASP A 247 -18.99 -20.03 -9.06
C ASP A 247 -17.80 -20.67 -9.77
N LEU A 248 -16.97 -19.87 -10.45
CA LEU A 248 -15.82 -20.36 -11.22
C LEU A 248 -14.71 -20.93 -10.32
N CYS A 249 -14.42 -20.32 -9.18
CA CYS A 249 -13.32 -20.74 -8.30
C CYS A 249 -13.69 -21.86 -7.31
N SER A 250 -14.97 -22.07 -6.98
CA SER A 250 -15.37 -23.04 -5.94
C SER A 250 -15.26 -24.50 -6.42
N PRO A 251 -14.50 -25.38 -5.73
CA PRO A 251 -14.41 -26.79 -6.11
C PRO A 251 -15.74 -27.55 -5.93
N HIS A 252 -16.66 -27.01 -5.13
CA HIS A 252 -17.98 -27.60 -4.88
C HIS A 252 -18.95 -27.43 -6.05
N VAL A 253 -18.72 -26.45 -6.93
CA VAL A 253 -19.55 -26.22 -8.11
C VAL A 253 -19.06 -27.10 -9.25
N LYS A 254 -19.81 -28.16 -9.54
CA LYS A 254 -19.51 -29.09 -10.65
C LYS A 254 -19.84 -28.50 -12.03
N ASN A 255 -20.98 -27.82 -12.11
CA ASN A 255 -21.46 -27.19 -13.35
C ASN A 255 -21.23 -25.69 -13.26
N LYS A 256 -20.14 -25.22 -13.85
CA LYS A 256 -19.77 -23.81 -13.87
C LYS A 256 -20.68 -23.02 -14.81
N MET A 257 -21.00 -21.79 -14.44
CA MET A 257 -21.76 -20.86 -15.28
C MET A 257 -20.99 -20.60 -16.58
N SER A 258 -21.63 -20.87 -17.71
CA SER A 258 -21.07 -20.57 -19.03
C SER A 258 -21.12 -19.08 -19.34
N LYS A 259 -20.26 -18.61 -20.24
CA LYS A 259 -20.27 -17.23 -20.73
C LYS A 259 -21.65 -16.82 -21.26
N ARG A 260 -22.33 -17.71 -21.98
CA ARG A 260 -23.66 -17.47 -22.54
C ARG A 260 -24.71 -17.27 -21.46
N GLU A 261 -24.68 -18.08 -20.41
CA GLU A 261 -25.59 -17.93 -19.26
C GLU A 261 -25.33 -16.63 -18.51
N PHE A 262 -24.06 -16.30 -18.25
CA PHE A 262 -23.70 -15.04 -17.58
C PHE A 262 -24.20 -13.82 -18.36
N ILE A 263 -23.96 -13.77 -19.68
CA ILE A 263 -24.45 -12.67 -20.53
C ILE A 263 -25.96 -12.58 -20.48
N LYS A 264 -26.68 -13.72 -20.58
CA LYS A 264 -28.14 -13.74 -20.52
C LYS A 264 -28.65 -13.18 -19.18
N ASN A 265 -28.11 -13.66 -18.07
CA ASN A 265 -28.56 -13.27 -16.73
C ASN A 265 -28.29 -11.79 -16.44
N THR A 266 -27.08 -11.31 -16.77
CA THR A 266 -26.69 -9.92 -16.52
C THR A 266 -27.41 -8.91 -17.41
N CYS A 267 -27.61 -9.21 -18.70
CA CYS A 267 -28.37 -8.33 -19.60
C CYS A 267 -29.87 -8.30 -19.27
N GLN A 268 -30.42 -9.37 -18.65
CA GLN A 268 -31.79 -9.36 -18.16
C GLN A 268 -31.94 -8.50 -16.91
N ALA A 269 -30.94 -8.49 -16.03
CA ALA A 269 -30.93 -7.70 -14.81
C ALA A 269 -30.59 -6.21 -15.05
N VAL A 270 -29.77 -5.92 -16.07
CA VAL A 270 -29.29 -4.57 -16.41
C VAL A 270 -29.55 -4.31 -17.88
N SER A 271 -30.64 -3.59 -18.18
CA SER A 271 -31.05 -3.27 -19.56
C SER A 271 -30.06 -2.39 -20.31
N GLU A 272 -29.27 -1.59 -19.59
CA GLU A 272 -28.24 -0.67 -20.11
C GLU A 272 -26.98 -1.41 -20.59
N LEU A 273 -26.82 -2.69 -20.23
CA LEU A 273 -25.60 -3.47 -20.47
C LEU A 273 -25.56 -4.06 -21.89
N SER A 274 -24.48 -3.80 -22.63
CA SER A 274 -24.23 -4.48 -23.90
C SER A 274 -23.74 -5.93 -23.68
N ARG A 275 -24.15 -6.83 -24.57
CA ARG A 275 -23.73 -8.25 -24.53
C ARG A 275 -22.21 -8.41 -24.63
N ASP A 276 -21.57 -7.56 -25.43
CA ASP A 276 -20.11 -7.57 -25.59
C ASP A 276 -19.40 -7.19 -24.29
N LEU A 277 -19.90 -6.15 -23.61
CA LEU A 277 -19.35 -5.70 -22.33
C LEU A 277 -19.51 -6.80 -21.26
N ALA A 278 -20.67 -7.44 -21.18
CA ALA A 278 -20.91 -8.59 -20.30
C ALA A 278 -19.97 -9.77 -20.64
N GLY A 279 -19.74 -10.02 -21.92
CA GLY A 279 -18.81 -11.04 -22.39
C GLY A 279 -17.37 -10.77 -21.97
N HIS A 280 -16.89 -9.53 -22.14
CA HIS A 280 -15.55 -9.12 -21.69
C HIS A 280 -15.40 -9.20 -20.18
N MET A 281 -16.46 -8.89 -19.43
CA MET A 281 -16.46 -9.06 -17.97
C MET A 281 -16.28 -10.53 -17.58
N TYR A 282 -17.00 -11.45 -18.23
CA TYR A 282 -16.84 -12.88 -17.99
C TYR A 282 -15.42 -13.36 -18.30
N ASP A 283 -14.89 -13.03 -19.48
CA ASP A 283 -13.55 -13.45 -19.90
C ASP A 283 -12.49 -12.96 -18.91
N ASN A 284 -12.66 -11.73 -18.41
CA ASN A 284 -11.75 -11.15 -17.44
C ASN A 284 -11.77 -11.89 -16.09
N ILE A 285 -12.93 -12.32 -15.59
CA ILE A 285 -13.01 -13.13 -14.36
C ILE A 285 -12.43 -14.52 -14.60
N TYR A 286 -12.74 -15.13 -15.74
CA TYR A 286 -12.23 -16.45 -16.12
C TYR A 286 -10.69 -16.47 -16.20
N LEU A 287 -10.08 -15.43 -16.78
CA LEU A 287 -8.63 -15.34 -16.97
C LEU A 287 -7.88 -14.82 -15.72
N ALA A 288 -8.39 -13.76 -15.08
CA ALA A 288 -7.69 -13.11 -13.97
C ALA A 288 -8.05 -13.68 -12.58
N GLY A 289 -9.08 -14.51 -12.49
CA GLY A 289 -9.53 -15.14 -11.25
C GLY A 289 -10.36 -14.22 -10.35
N HIS A 290 -10.42 -14.61 -9.07
CA HIS A 290 -11.41 -14.11 -8.11
C HIS A 290 -11.33 -12.59 -7.87
N VAL A 291 -12.48 -11.91 -7.75
CA VAL A 291 -12.53 -10.45 -7.52
C VAL A 291 -12.22 -10.02 -6.09
N ALA A 292 -12.47 -10.89 -5.11
CA ALA A 292 -12.22 -10.68 -3.70
C ALA A 292 -11.31 -11.79 -3.13
N PRO A 293 -9.98 -11.62 -3.06
CA PRO A 293 -9.08 -12.74 -2.75
C PRO A 293 -9.33 -13.41 -1.38
N LYS A 294 -9.34 -14.76 -1.40
CA LYS A 294 -9.05 -15.76 -0.36
C LYS A 294 -9.82 -15.89 0.98
N ASP A 295 -10.82 -15.06 1.29
CA ASP A 295 -11.64 -15.29 2.50
C ASP A 295 -13.08 -15.79 2.23
N PHE A 296 -13.49 -15.93 0.96
CA PHE A 296 -14.84 -16.41 0.58
C PHE A 296 -14.95 -17.93 0.36
N SER A 297 -13.83 -18.68 0.36
CA SER A 297 -13.83 -20.09 -0.04
C SER A 297 -14.04 -21.08 1.10
N ASN A 298 -14.10 -20.63 2.36
CA ASN A 298 -14.20 -21.49 3.54
C ASN A 298 -15.48 -21.23 4.35
N SER A 299 -16.61 -21.17 3.67
CA SER A 299 -17.95 -21.28 4.28
C SER A 299 -18.75 -22.34 3.54
#